data_AF-A0A9X8YP78-F1
#
_entry.id   AF-A0A9X8YP78-F1
#
_cell.length_a   1.000
_cell.length_b   1.000
_cell.length_c   1.000
_cell.angle_alpha   90.00
_cell.angle_beta   90.00
_cell.angle_gamma   90.00
#
_symmetry.space_group_name_H-M   'P 1'
#
loop_
_entity.id
_entity.type
_entity.pdbx_description
1 polymer ?
#
loop_
_entity_poly.entity_id
_entity_poly.type
_entity_poly.pdbx_seq_one_letter_code
_entity_poly.pdbx_strand_id
1 'polypeptide(L)'
;AAGEAFDKTAKLLGLDYPGGPMLSKMAQQGTAGRFTFPRPMTDRPGLDFSFSGLKTFAANTIRSNGNDDQTRADIARAFEDAVVDTLAIKCKRALEQTGFKRLVMAGGVSANRTLRAKLA
;
A
#
# COMPACT_ATOMS: atom_id res chain seq x y z
N ALA A 1 4.97 -8.05 7.25
CA ALA A 1 5.72 -7.41 6.14
C ALA A 1 4.76 -6.68 5.18
N ALA A 2 5.26 -5.89 4.20
CA ALA A 2 4.38 -5.21 3.22
C ALA A 2 3.56 -6.21 2.39
N GLY A 3 4.16 -7.28 1.87
CA GLY A 3 3.46 -8.30 1.07
C GLY A 3 2.31 -8.97 1.84
N GLU A 4 2.54 -9.28 3.12
CA GLU A 4 1.51 -9.82 4.01
C GLU A 4 0.35 -8.83 4.25
N ALA A 5 0.63 -7.52 4.28
CA ALA A 5 -0.42 -6.51 4.37
C ALA A 5 -1.27 -6.46 3.10
N PHE A 6 -0.65 -6.62 1.92
CA PHE A 6 -1.35 -6.79 0.66
C PHE A 6 -2.25 -8.04 0.68
N ASP A 7 -1.72 -9.20 1.06
CA ASP A 7 -2.50 -10.45 1.10
C ASP A 7 -3.66 -10.40 2.09
N LYS A 8 -3.46 -9.84 3.29
CA LYS A 8 -4.52 -9.69 4.29
C LYS A 8 -5.63 -8.74 3.83
N THR A 9 -5.26 -7.66 3.14
CA THR A 9 -6.24 -6.70 2.61
C THR A 9 -6.98 -7.27 1.41
N ALA A 10 -6.28 -8.02 0.54
CA ALA A 10 -6.89 -8.72 -0.57
C ALA A 10 -7.96 -9.72 -0.08
N LYS A 11 -7.66 -10.47 0.99
CA LYS A 11 -8.64 -11.36 1.63
C LYS A 11 -9.87 -10.63 2.17
N LEU A 12 -9.68 -9.44 2.79
CA LEU A 12 -10.81 -8.61 3.23
C LEU A 12 -11.67 -8.12 2.06
N LEU A 13 -11.03 -7.85 0.92
CA LEU A 13 -11.68 -7.50 -0.33
C LEU A 13 -12.22 -8.73 -1.07
N GLY A 14 -12.21 -9.94 -0.50
CA GLY A 14 -12.78 -11.14 -1.13
C GLY A 14 -11.98 -11.71 -2.31
N LEU A 15 -10.66 -11.49 -2.33
CA LEU A 15 -9.74 -12.05 -3.33
C LEU A 15 -9.05 -13.32 -2.80
N ASP A 16 -8.73 -14.23 -3.72
CA ASP A 16 -7.98 -15.46 -3.43
C ASP A 16 -6.53 -15.19 -3.02
N TYR A 17 -5.92 -16.17 -2.35
CA TYR A 17 -4.52 -16.13 -1.94
C TYR A 17 -3.60 -16.81 -2.98
N PRO A 18 -2.42 -16.25 -3.32
CA PRO A 18 -1.84 -14.98 -2.87
C PRO A 18 -2.52 -13.76 -3.52
N GLY A 19 -2.95 -12.83 -2.67
CA GLY A 19 -3.88 -11.77 -3.05
C GLY A 19 -3.22 -10.46 -3.47
N GLY A 20 -1.93 -10.26 -3.17
CA GLY A 20 -1.23 -9.02 -3.49
C GLY A 20 -1.27 -8.60 -4.97
N PRO A 21 -0.94 -9.48 -5.93
CA PRO A 21 -1.03 -9.15 -7.36
C PRO A 21 -2.46 -8.83 -7.81
N MET A 22 -3.46 -9.51 -7.24
CA MET A 22 -4.87 -9.31 -7.56
C MET A 22 -5.39 -7.98 -7.01
N LEU A 23 -5.00 -7.62 -5.78
CA LEU A 23 -5.29 -6.31 -5.20
C LEU A 23 -4.69 -5.20 -6.07
N SER A 24 -3.45 -5.34 -6.52
CA SER A 24 -2.81 -4.34 -7.38
C SER A 24 -3.50 -4.20 -8.75
N LYS A 25 -4.02 -5.30 -9.32
CA LYS A 25 -4.86 -5.24 -10.53
C LYS A 25 -6.19 -4.53 -10.27
N MET A 26 -6.84 -4.82 -9.15
CA MET A 26 -8.09 -4.18 -8.74
C MET A 26 -7.89 -2.68 -8.48
N ALA A 27 -6.78 -2.29 -7.86
CA ALA A 27 -6.41 -0.89 -7.60
C ALA A 27 -6.31 -0.04 -8.88
N GLN A 28 -5.94 -0.63 -10.03
CA GLN A 28 -5.89 0.07 -11.32
C GLN A 28 -7.26 0.53 -11.80
N GLN A 29 -8.34 -0.11 -11.34
CA GLN A 29 -9.72 0.25 -11.65
C GLN A 29 -10.31 1.22 -10.61
N GLY A 30 -9.58 1.51 -9.54
CA GLY A 30 -10.03 2.39 -8.48
C GLY A 30 -9.92 3.88 -8.86
N THR A 31 -10.74 4.71 -8.23
CA THR A 31 -10.74 6.17 -8.33
C THR A 31 -9.74 6.74 -7.34
N ALA A 32 -8.77 7.52 -7.84
CA ALA A 32 -7.76 8.16 -7.00
C ALA A 32 -8.41 9.12 -6.00
N GLY A 33 -7.97 9.09 -4.74
CA GLY A 33 -8.38 10.09 -3.73
C GLY A 33 -9.80 9.94 -3.18
N ARG A 34 -10.61 8.96 -3.61
CA ARG A 34 -11.92 8.69 -2.99
C ARG A 34 -11.78 8.31 -1.52
N PHE A 35 -10.77 7.50 -1.19
CA PHE A 35 -10.42 7.16 0.18
C PHE A 35 -8.97 7.53 0.46
N THR A 36 -8.71 8.01 1.68
CA THR A 36 -7.37 8.39 2.13
C THR A 36 -6.99 7.56 3.34
N PHE A 37 -6.07 6.62 3.12
CA PHE A 37 -5.53 5.79 4.19
C PHE A 37 -4.40 6.52 4.93
N PRO A 38 -4.18 6.25 6.22
CA PRO A 38 -3.04 6.81 6.93
C PRO A 38 -1.73 6.29 6.32
N ARG A 39 -0.66 7.09 6.38
CA ARG A 39 0.71 6.66 6.06
C ARG A 39 1.42 6.42 7.39
N PRO A 40 1.48 5.18 7.90
CA PRO A 40 1.91 4.95 9.28
C PRO A 40 3.39 5.28 9.46
N MET A 41 3.72 5.83 10.63
CA MET A 41 5.10 6.14 11.04
C MET A 41 5.82 7.15 10.13
N THR A 42 5.11 7.95 9.33
CA THR A 42 5.71 9.04 8.55
C THR A 42 5.66 10.39 9.26
N ASP A 43 4.87 10.50 10.32
CA ASP A 43 4.72 11.68 11.21
C ASP A 43 5.92 11.93 12.13
N ARG A 44 6.77 10.91 12.32
CA ARG A 44 7.92 10.92 13.23
C ARG A 44 9.22 10.57 12.50
N PRO A 45 10.40 10.95 13.05
CA PRO A 45 11.69 10.52 12.52
C PRO A 45 11.85 8.99 12.62
N GLY A 46 12.79 8.43 11.84
CA GLY A 46 13.11 7.01 11.83
C GLY A 46 12.66 6.27 10.57
N LEU A 47 13.19 5.05 10.41
CA LEU A 47 13.05 4.22 9.22
C LEU A 47 12.17 2.97 9.43
N ASP A 48 11.61 2.81 10.64
CA ASP A 48 10.72 1.69 10.95
C ASP A 48 9.39 1.78 10.20
N PHE A 49 8.80 0.60 9.97
CA PHE A 49 7.54 0.41 9.25
C PHE A 49 6.47 -0.22 10.14
N SER A 50 5.22 0.17 9.91
CA SER A 50 4.04 -0.49 10.45
C SER A 50 2.93 -0.52 9.41
N PHE A 51 2.38 -1.70 9.14
CA PHE A 51 1.28 -1.89 8.18
C PHE A 51 0.06 -2.57 8.79
N SER A 52 0.12 -2.99 10.05
CA SER A 52 -0.98 -3.69 10.73
C SER A 52 -2.24 -2.82 10.84
N GLY A 53 -2.06 -1.51 11.10
CA GLY A 53 -3.17 -0.56 11.19
C GLY A 53 -3.94 -0.37 9.87
N LEU A 54 -3.28 -0.56 8.72
CA LEU A 54 -3.92 -0.39 7.41
C LEU A 54 -4.98 -1.46 7.14
N LYS A 55 -4.78 -2.68 7.64
CA LYS A 55 -5.78 -3.76 7.55
C LYS A 55 -7.05 -3.36 8.31
N THR A 56 -6.90 -2.87 9.53
CA THR A 56 -8.04 -2.44 10.36
C THR A 56 -8.77 -1.28 9.71
N PHE A 57 -8.02 -0.33 9.14
CA PHE A 57 -8.60 0.77 8.39
C PHE A 57 -9.39 0.26 7.18
N ALA A 58 -8.84 -0.65 6.37
CA ALA A 58 -9.54 -1.26 5.24
C ALA A 58 -10.83 -1.96 5.65
N ALA A 59 -10.79 -2.79 6.69
CA ALA A 59 -11.98 -3.49 7.19
C ALA A 59 -13.09 -2.51 7.60
N ASN A 60 -12.72 -1.42 8.28
CA ASN A 60 -13.67 -0.37 8.66
C ASN A 60 -14.22 0.37 7.44
N THR A 61 -13.37 0.72 6.46
CA THR A 61 -13.82 1.40 5.24
C THR A 61 -14.80 0.54 4.43
N ILE A 62 -14.54 -0.76 4.29
CA ILE A 62 -15.45 -1.71 3.62
C ILE A 62 -16.79 -1.75 4.35
N ARG A 63 -16.77 -1.88 5.68
CA ARG A 63 -18.00 -1.94 6.50
C ARG A 63 -18.86 -0.68 6.37
N SER A 64 -18.24 0.49 6.19
CA SER A 64 -18.94 1.78 6.18
C SER A 64 -19.41 2.27 4.80
N ASN A 65 -18.92 1.71 3.69
CA ASN A 65 -19.15 2.28 2.34
C ASN A 65 -19.88 1.34 1.36
N GLY A 66 -20.25 0.13 1.78
CA GLY A 66 -20.84 -0.88 0.91
C GLY A 66 -19.81 -1.79 0.26
N ASN A 67 -20.29 -2.79 -0.51
CA ASN A 67 -19.47 -3.87 -1.03
C ASN A 67 -19.61 -4.05 -2.56
N ASP A 68 -19.93 -2.98 -3.28
CA ASP A 68 -19.90 -3.00 -4.75
C ASP A 68 -18.45 -3.06 -5.27
N ASP A 69 -18.29 -3.51 -6.51
CA ASP A 69 -16.97 -3.74 -7.11
C ASP A 69 -16.16 -2.46 -7.27
N GLN A 70 -16.80 -1.32 -7.54
CA GLN A 70 -16.10 -0.04 -7.65
C GLN A 70 -15.58 0.43 -6.29
N THR A 71 -16.41 0.34 -5.24
CA THR A 71 -15.98 0.67 -3.88
C THR A 71 -14.82 -0.23 -3.42
N ARG A 72 -14.85 -1.53 -3.73
CA ARG A 72 -13.72 -2.44 -3.46
C ARG A 72 -12.45 -2.01 -4.19
N ALA A 73 -12.56 -1.61 -5.46
CA ALA A 73 -11.43 -1.12 -6.24
C ALA A 73 -10.87 0.20 -5.71
N ASP A 74 -11.73 1.10 -5.27
CA ASP A 74 -11.34 2.39 -4.71
C ASP A 74 -10.63 2.21 -3.35
N ILE A 75 -11.07 1.25 -2.53
CA ILE A 75 -10.39 0.86 -1.29
C ILE A 75 -9.05 0.20 -1.59
N ALA A 76 -8.98 -0.70 -2.57
CA ALA A 76 -7.74 -1.34 -3.00
C ALA A 76 -6.70 -0.29 -3.45
N ARG A 77 -7.14 0.70 -4.23
CA ARG A 77 -6.30 1.82 -4.68
C ARG A 77 -5.78 2.64 -3.52
N ALA A 78 -6.66 3.07 -2.62
CA ALA A 78 -6.26 3.88 -1.47
C ALA A 78 -5.28 3.14 -0.54
N PHE A 79 -5.45 1.83 -0.37
CA PHE A 79 -4.51 0.98 0.36
C PHE A 79 -3.16 0.88 -0.34
N GLU A 80 -3.14 0.60 -1.66
CA GLU A 80 -1.91 0.51 -2.44
C GLU A 80 -1.13 1.84 -2.39
N ASP A 81 -1.82 2.96 -2.61
CA ASP A 81 -1.25 4.29 -2.53
C ASP A 81 -0.62 4.54 -1.15
N ALA A 82 -1.29 4.18 -0.06
CA ALA A 82 -0.73 4.37 1.29
C ALA A 82 0.53 3.53 1.54
N VAL A 83 0.55 2.26 1.12
CA VAL A 83 1.73 1.41 1.29
C VAL A 83 2.89 1.92 0.44
N VAL A 84 2.64 2.25 -0.83
CA VAL A 84 3.65 2.77 -1.75
C VAL A 84 4.21 4.10 -1.25
N ASP A 85 3.35 5.00 -0.78
CA ASP A 85 3.76 6.28 -0.23
C ASP A 85 4.66 6.12 1.00
N THR A 86 4.27 5.27 1.95
CA THR A 86 5.06 5.01 3.15
C THR A 86 6.43 4.44 2.78
N LEU A 87 6.51 3.50 1.83
CA LEU A 87 7.77 2.97 1.32
C LEU A 87 8.62 4.08 0.70
N ALA A 88 8.05 4.89 -0.19
CA ALA A 88 8.77 5.94 -0.89
C ALA A 88 9.33 7.00 0.07
N ILE A 89 8.54 7.44 1.06
CA ILE A 89 8.96 8.40 2.09
C ILE A 89 10.15 7.84 2.88
N LYS A 90 10.08 6.57 3.28
CA LYS A 90 11.12 5.93 4.10
C LYS A 90 12.39 5.67 3.30
N CYS A 91 12.28 5.24 2.04
CA CYS A 91 13.42 5.12 1.13
C CYS A 91 14.12 6.46 0.91
N LYS A 92 13.35 7.53 0.67
CA LYS A 92 13.93 8.89 0.52
C LYS A 92 14.69 9.33 1.77
N ARG A 93 14.10 9.16 2.96
CA ARG A 93 14.77 9.45 4.24
C ARG A 93 16.05 8.63 4.43
N ALA A 94 16.04 7.36 4.05
CA ALA A 94 17.21 6.50 4.16
C ALA A 94 18.35 6.98 3.24
N LEU A 95 18.03 7.40 2.00
CA LEU A 95 19.00 7.98 1.09
C LEU A 95 19.58 9.29 1.62
N GLU A 96 18.74 10.15 2.19
CA GLU A 96 19.17 11.41 2.82
C GLU A 96 20.09 11.16 4.03
N GLN A 97 19.77 10.18 4.89
CA GLN A 97 20.57 9.84 6.07
C GLN A 97 21.91 9.19 5.73
N THR A 98 21.97 8.41 4.64
CA THR A 98 23.18 7.67 4.25
C THR A 98 24.04 8.43 3.24
N GLY A 99 23.49 9.43 2.55
CA GLY A 99 24.13 10.12 1.43
C GLY A 99 24.25 9.28 0.16
N PHE A 100 23.62 8.10 0.11
CA PHE A 100 23.66 7.24 -1.07
C PHE A 100 22.80 7.80 -2.20
N LYS A 101 23.25 7.57 -3.44
CA LYS A 101 22.56 7.99 -4.67
C LYS A 101 21.83 6.86 -5.39
N ARG A 102 21.92 5.63 -4.85
CA ARG A 102 21.41 4.41 -5.49
C ARG A 102 20.52 3.68 -4.50
N LEU A 103 19.30 3.39 -4.92
CA LEU A 103 18.33 2.59 -4.19
C LEU A 103 18.13 1.27 -4.94
N VAL A 104 18.19 0.15 -4.21
CA VAL A 104 17.88 -1.17 -4.76
C VAL A 104 16.62 -1.68 -4.07
N MET A 105 15.65 -2.15 -4.86
CA MET A 105 14.42 -2.77 -4.36
C MET A 105 14.39 -4.25 -4.71
N ALA A 106 14.17 -5.10 -3.70
CA ALA A 106 14.08 -6.55 -3.86
C ALA A 106 12.87 -7.12 -3.09
N GLY A 107 12.46 -8.34 -3.42
CA GLY A 107 11.31 -9.03 -2.81
C GLY A 107 9.99 -8.86 -3.59
N GLY A 108 8.97 -9.65 -3.27
CA GLY A 108 7.75 -9.76 -4.08
C GLY A 108 6.98 -8.45 -4.32
N VAL A 109 7.02 -7.52 -3.36
CA VAL A 109 6.34 -6.21 -3.47
C VAL A 109 7.05 -5.28 -4.47
N SER A 110 8.32 -5.52 -4.84
CA SER A 110 9.02 -4.72 -5.84
C SER A 110 8.48 -4.92 -7.27
N ALA A 111 7.64 -5.93 -7.49
CA ALA A 111 6.91 -6.14 -8.74
C ALA A 111 5.71 -5.17 -8.89
N ASN A 112 5.32 -4.45 -7.84
CA ASN A 112 4.23 -3.49 -7.88
C ASN A 112 4.54 -2.33 -8.82
N ARG A 113 3.66 -2.08 -9.80
CA ARG A 113 3.88 -1.08 -10.86
C ARG A 113 3.90 0.35 -10.30
N THR A 114 3.00 0.65 -9.38
CA THR A 114 2.88 1.95 -8.73
C THR A 114 4.13 2.27 -7.91
N LEU A 115 4.65 1.27 -7.17
CA LEU A 115 5.91 1.40 -6.43
C LEU A 115 7.09 1.69 -7.36
N ARG A 116 7.21 0.93 -8.46
CA ARG A 116 8.28 1.13 -9.45
C ARG A 116 8.23 2.49 -10.09
N ALA A 117 7.04 2.97 -10.48
CA ALA A 117 6.87 4.29 -11.07
C ALA A 117 7.24 5.42 -10.11
N LYS A 118 7.07 5.21 -8.80
CA LYS A 118 7.32 6.24 -7.78
C LYS A 118 8.78 6.31 -7.31
N LEU A 119 9.52 5.23 -7.49
CA LEU A 119 10.92 5.09 -7.02
C LEU A 119 11.94 4.99 -8.17
N ALA A 120 11.48 5.01 -9.42
CA ALA A 120 12.32 5.19 -10.61
C ALA A 120 12.66 6.67 -10.81
#